data_AF-A0A3C0W6Y2-F1
#
_entry.id   AF-A0A3C0W6Y2-F1
#
_cell.length_a   1.000
_cell.length_b   1.000
_cell.length_c   1.000
_cell.angle_alpha   90.00
_cell.angle_beta   90.00
_cell.angle_gamma   90.00
#
_symmetry.space_group_name_H-M   'P 1'
#
loop_
_entity.id
_entity.type
_entity.pdbx_description
1 polymer ?
#
loop_
_entity_poly.entity_id
_entity_poly.type
_entity_poly.pdbx_seq_one_letter_code
_entity_poly.pdbx_strand_id
1 'polypeptide(L)'
;MSLSPYLLAFYASWIITGLGVALWIMSWVRIKDPIGRLRFQDCGVVMVFAAVLTRIIIQDREMTMFDWAMMLLGPLFIAAALWRLSRTQPVKR
;
A
#
# COMPACT_ATOMS: atom_id res chain seq x y z
N MET A 1 19.21 5.86 21.64
CA MET A 1 19.52 5.94 20.20
C MET A 1 18.30 6.52 19.51
N SER A 2 18.29 7.81 19.19
CA SER A 2 17.16 8.44 18.48
C SER A 2 17.16 7.96 17.04
N LEU A 3 16.12 7.24 16.63
CA LEU A 3 15.91 6.90 15.22
C LEU A 3 15.71 8.19 14.44
N SER A 4 16.51 8.44 13.40
CA SER A 4 16.24 9.58 12.52
C SER A 4 14.91 9.33 11.79
N PRO A 5 14.04 10.36 11.64
CA PRO A 5 12.77 10.21 10.94
C PRO A 5 12.94 9.62 9.53
N TYR A 6 14.03 9.99 8.85
CA TYR A 6 14.43 9.43 7.56
C TYR A 6 14.65 7.92 7.59
N LEU A 7 15.50 7.42 8.51
CA LEU A 7 15.78 5.98 8.60
C LEU A 7 14.53 5.20 8.97
N LEU A 8 13.70 5.74 9.87
CA LEU A 8 12.43 5.13 10.24
C LEU A 8 11.51 5.01 9.02
N ALA A 9 11.31 6.09 8.26
CA ALA A 9 10.47 6.08 7.07
C ALA A 9 11.00 5.11 6.00
N PHE A 10 12.32 5.06 5.81
CA PHE A 10 12.97 4.15 4.86
C PHE A 10 12.69 2.69 5.22
N TYR A 11 13.04 2.25 6.44
CA TYR A 11 12.85 0.86 6.86
C TYR A 11 11.37 0.48 6.96
N ALA A 12 10.53 1.35 7.52
CA ALA A 12 9.09 1.11 7.62
C ALA A 12 8.47 0.94 6.24
N SER A 13 8.86 1.75 5.25
CA SER A 13 8.33 1.63 3.89
C SER A 13 8.63 0.26 3.27
N TRP A 14 9.84 -0.29 3.47
CA TRP A 14 10.21 -1.61 2.94
C TRP A 14 9.44 -2.73 3.63
N ILE A 15 9.30 -2.67 4.97
CA ILE A 15 8.49 -3.62 5.74
C ILE A 15 7.03 -3.59 5.25
N ILE A 16 6.44 -2.41 5.11
CA ILE A 16 5.05 -2.24 4.65
C ILE A 16 4.88 -2.74 3.21
N THR A 17 5.88 -2.55 2.36
CA THR A 17 5.87 -3.10 0.99
C THR A 17 5.83 -4.63 1.03
N GLY A 18 6.69 -5.24 1.85
CA GLY A 18 6.71 -6.70 2.04
C GLY A 18 5.36 -7.23 2.55
N LEU A 19 4.75 -6.55 3.53
CA LEU A 19 3.43 -6.90 4.06
C LEU A 19 2.34 -6.78 2.99
N GLY A 20 2.32 -5.69 2.23
CA GLY A 20 1.34 -5.49 1.17
C GLY A 20 1.43 -6.53 0.06
N VAL A 21 2.64 -6.87 -0.38
CA VAL A 21 2.89 -7.95 -1.34
C VAL A 21 2.49 -9.31 -0.75
N ALA A 22 2.80 -9.57 0.52
CA ALA A 22 2.41 -10.82 1.19
C ALA A 22 0.87 -10.98 1.25
N LEU A 23 0.14 -9.91 1.56
CA LEU A 23 -1.34 -9.92 1.53
C LEU A 23 -1.88 -10.19 0.13
N TRP A 24 -1.28 -9.55 -0.88
CA TRP A 24 -1.65 -9.80 -2.27
C TRP A 24 -1.42 -11.26 -2.64
N ILE A 25 -0.25 -11.84 -2.38
CA ILE A 25 0.06 -13.26 -2.64
C ILE A 25 -0.91 -14.18 -1.87
N MET A 26 -1.13 -13.92 -0.57
CA MET A 26 -2.04 -14.72 0.25
C MET A 26 -3.48 -14.69 -0.26
N SER A 27 -3.92 -13.59 -0.88
CA SER A 27 -5.24 -13.50 -1.51
C SER A 27 -5.44 -14.54 -2.61
N TRP A 28 -4.38 -14.89 -3.36
CA TRP A 28 -4.46 -15.89 -4.42
C TRP A 28 -4.34 -17.32 -3.90
N VAL A 29 -3.53 -17.54 -2.86
CA VAL A 29 -3.19 -18.88 -2.37
C VAL A 29 -4.19 -19.40 -1.33
N ARG A 30 -4.65 -18.55 -0.41
CA ARG A 30 -5.39 -19.00 0.78
C ARG A 30 -6.86 -18.57 0.81
N ILE A 31 -7.22 -17.46 0.18
CA ILE A 31 -8.57 -16.91 0.29
C ILE A 31 -9.45 -17.44 -0.84
N LYS A 32 -10.40 -18.31 -0.49
CA LYS A 32 -11.35 -18.90 -1.44
C LYS A 32 -12.56 -18.01 -1.70
N ASP A 33 -12.92 -17.16 -0.74
CA ASP A 33 -14.10 -16.31 -0.86
C ASP A 33 -13.79 -15.07 -1.72
N PRO A 34 -14.61 -14.74 -2.74
CA PRO A 34 -14.28 -13.66 -3.67
C PRO A 34 -14.17 -12.28 -3.02
N ILE A 35 -15.01 -12.00 -2.02
CA ILE A 35 -15.06 -10.68 -1.34
C ILE A 35 -13.84 -10.51 -0.43
N GLY A 36 -13.49 -11.52 0.34
CA GLY A 36 -12.31 -11.58 1.19
C GLY A 36 -11.03 -11.47 0.38
N ARG A 37 -10.98 -12.15 -0.78
CA ARG A 37 -9.86 -12.01 -1.72
C ARG A 37 -9.71 -10.56 -2.17
N LEU A 38 -10.80 -9.92 -2.59
CA LEU A 38 -10.80 -8.52 -3.00
C LEU A 38 -10.32 -7.61 -1.86
N ARG A 39 -10.77 -7.84 -0.63
CA ARG A 39 -10.36 -7.06 0.56
C ARG A 39 -8.87 -7.21 0.88
N PHE A 40 -8.31 -8.42 0.76
CA PHE A 40 -6.87 -8.64 0.93
C PHE A 40 -6.05 -7.94 -0.16
N GLN A 41 -6.53 -7.98 -1.40
CA GLN A 41 -5.89 -7.27 -2.52
C GLN A 41 -5.94 -5.75 -2.32
N ASP A 42 -7.09 -5.19 -1.97
CA ASP A 42 -7.25 -3.76 -1.73
C ASP A 42 -6.39 -3.28 -0.55
N CYS A 43 -6.32 -4.07 0.53
CA CYS A 43 -5.45 -3.78 1.65
C CYS A 43 -3.96 -3.82 1.25
N GLY A 44 -3.57 -4.82 0.46
CA GLY A 44 -2.21 -4.92 -0.10
C GLY A 44 -1.86 -3.75 -1.01
N VAL A 45 -2.78 -3.34 -1.88
CA VAL A 45 -2.64 -2.17 -2.78
C VAL A 45 -2.39 -0.90 -1.95
N VAL A 46 -3.21 -0.64 -0.92
CA VAL A 46 -3.04 0.55 -0.06
C VAL A 46 -1.64 0.56 0.57
N MET A 47 -1.19 -0.57 1.12
CA MET A 47 0.13 -0.67 1.75
C MET A 47 1.28 -0.44 0.77
N VAL A 48 1.23 -1.09 -0.39
CA VAL A 48 2.31 -0.99 -1.40
C VAL A 48 2.40 0.44 -1.93
N PHE A 49 1.29 1.04 -2.34
CA PHE A 49 1.31 2.40 -2.89
C PHE A 49 1.69 3.44 -1.83
N ALA A 50 1.18 3.32 -0.60
CA ALA A 50 1.59 4.23 0.49
C ALA A 50 3.10 4.13 0.75
N ALA A 51 3.65 2.93 0.78
CA ALA A 51 5.09 2.74 0.97
C ALA A 51 5.94 3.25 -0.19
N VAL A 52 5.48 3.08 -1.44
CA VAL A 52 6.14 3.63 -2.63
C VAL A 52 6.15 5.16 -2.57
N LEU A 53 5.01 5.78 -2.27
CA LEU A 53 4.89 7.23 -2.13
C LEU A 53 5.80 7.75 -1.01
N THR A 54 5.88 7.07 0.14
CA THR A 54 6.82 7.44 1.20
C THR A 54 8.26 7.46 0.69
N ARG A 55 8.69 6.45 -0.06
CA ARG A 55 10.05 6.42 -0.63
C ARG A 55 10.28 7.52 -1.66
N ILE A 56 9.28 7.86 -2.46
CA ILE A 56 9.35 8.98 -3.41
C ILE A 56 9.47 10.32 -2.67
N ILE A 57 8.82 10.48 -1.53
CA ILE A 57 8.84 11.74 -0.76
C ILE A 57 10.17 11.92 0.00
N ILE A 58 10.73 10.85 0.55
CA ILE A 58 11.98 10.93 1.36
C ILE A 58 13.26 10.90 0.52
N GLN A 59 13.17 10.64 -0.80
CA GLN A 59 14.34 10.58 -1.66
C GLN A 59 14.94 11.98 -1.86
N ASP A 60 16.26 12.08 -1.84
CA ASP A 60 16.98 13.32 -2.11
C ASP A 60 17.56 13.30 -3.54
N ARG A 61 16.66 13.15 -4.53
CA ARG A 61 17.00 13.15 -5.96
C ARG A 61 15.87 13.76 -6.77
N GLU A 62 16.19 14.17 -7.99
CA GLU A 62 15.18 14.63 -8.95
C GLU A 62 14.13 13.54 -9.23
N MET A 63 12.87 13.96 -9.32
CA MET A 63 11.75 13.07 -9.62
C MET A 63 11.82 12.62 -11.07
N THR A 64 11.89 11.32 -11.26
CA THR A 64 11.78 10.68 -12.57
C THR A 64 10.33 10.74 -13.06
N MET A 65 10.12 10.49 -14.35
CA MET A 65 8.77 10.36 -14.92
C MET A 65 7.93 9.29 -14.20
N PHE A 66 8.56 8.21 -13.72
CA PHE A 66 7.88 7.18 -12.93
C PHE A 66 7.42 7.70 -11.57
N ASP A 67 8.23 8.50 -10.88
CA ASP A 67 7.86 9.08 -9.59
C ASP A 67 6.66 10.02 -9.74
N TRP A 68 6.63 10.81 -10.81
CA TRP A 68 5.49 11.64 -11.17
C TRP A 68 4.24 10.83 -11.47
N ALA A 69 4.36 9.75 -12.25
CA ALA A 69 3.26 8.85 -12.52
C ALA A 69 2.71 8.23 -11.23
N MET A 70 3.58 7.79 -10.31
CA MET A 70 3.17 7.23 -9.02
C MET A 70 2.56 8.27 -8.09
N MET A 71 3.02 9.52 -8.11
CA MET A 71 2.42 10.62 -7.34
C MET A 71 0.98 10.91 -7.77
N LEU A 72 0.64 10.70 -9.05
CA LEU A 72 -0.72 10.83 -9.55
C LEU A 72 -1.55 9.55 -9.33
N LEU A 73 -1.02 8.41 -9.76
CA LEU A 73 -1.73 7.14 -9.75
C LEU A 73 -1.86 6.57 -8.33
N GLY A 74 -0.85 6.70 -7.49
CA GLY A 74 -0.83 6.15 -6.13
C GLY A 74 -2.03 6.58 -5.29
N PRO A 75 -2.30 7.88 -5.14
CA PRO A 75 -3.49 8.37 -4.45
C PRO A 75 -4.81 7.86 -5.07
N LEU A 76 -4.89 7.77 -6.41
CA LEU A 76 -6.07 7.26 -7.11
C LEU A 76 -6.34 5.78 -6.78
N PHE A 77 -5.31 4.93 -6.82
CA PHE A 77 -5.42 3.52 -6.47
C PHE A 77 -5.73 3.31 -4.99
N ILE A 78 -5.11 4.11 -4.10
CA ILE A 78 -5.41 4.10 -2.67
C ILE A 78 -6.87 4.48 -2.44
N ALA A 79 -7.35 5.58 -3.02
CA ALA A 79 -8.73 6.03 -2.87
C ALA A 79 -9.73 4.98 -3.37
N ALA A 80 -9.47 4.39 -4.54
CA ALA A 80 -10.31 3.34 -5.11
C ALA A 80 -10.34 2.06 -4.24
N ALA A 81 -9.20 1.66 -3.67
CA ALA A 81 -9.10 0.52 -2.78
C ALA A 81 -9.82 0.78 -1.44
N LEU A 82 -9.64 1.96 -0.85
CA LEU A 82 -10.34 2.37 0.37
C LEU A 82 -11.86 2.44 0.15
N TRP A 83 -12.30 2.95 -1.00
CA TRP A 83 -13.70 2.93 -1.39
C TRP A 83 -14.26 1.50 -1.41
N ARG A 84 -13.63 0.57 -2.13
CA ARG A 84 -14.06 -0.83 -2.18
C ARG A 84 -14.03 -1.51 -0.80
N LEU A 85 -13.02 -1.24 0.02
CA LEU A 85 -12.95 -1.71 1.40
C LEU A 85 -14.13 -1.21 2.23
N SER A 86 -14.47 0.08 2.15
CA SER A 86 -15.60 0.65 2.89
C SER A 86 -16.95 0.01 2.52
N ARG A 87 -17.10 -0.45 1.26
CA ARG A 87 -18.32 -1.10 0.76
C ARG A 87 -18.38 -2.59 1.04
N THR A 88 -17.27 -3.22 1.43
CA THR A 88 -17.16 -4.66 1.67
C THR A 88 -16.83 -5.02 3.12
N GLN A 89 -16.77 -4.01 4.00
CA GLN A 89 -16.63 -4.22 5.43
C GLN A 89 -17.88 -4.92 6.00
N PRO A 90 -17.71 -5.94 6.86
CA PRO A 90 -18.82 -6.55 7.55
C PRO A 90 -19.42 -5.49 8.48
N VAL A 91 -20.73 -5.24 8.34
CA VAL A 91 -21.47 -4.42 9.29
C VAL A 91 -21.33 -5.09 10.65
N LYS A 92 -20.59 -4.49 11.57
CA LYS A 92 -20.51 -4.94 12.96
C LYS A 92 -21.90 -4.68 13.55
N ARG A 93 -22.72 -5.73 13.63
CA ARG A 93 -24.05 -5.69 14.26
C ARG A 93 -23.90 -5.87 15.76
#